data_AF-A0A8H9QZI8-F1
#
_entry.id   AF-A0A8H9QZI8-F1
#
_cell.length_a   1.000
_cell.length_b   1.000
_cell.length_c   1.000
_cell.angle_alpha   90.00
_cell.angle_beta   90.00
_cell.angle_gamma   90.00
#
_symmetry.space_group_name_H-M   'P 1'
#
loop_
_entity.id
_entity.type
_entity.pdbx_description
1 polymer ?
#
loop_
_entity_poly.entity_id
_entity_poly.type
_entity_poly.pdbx_seq_one_letter_code
_entity_poly.pdbx_strand_id
1 'polypeptide(L)'
;MKNLRHICIFLCMILTFTLNGCSIKKEPIRKSSFFMGTIVNITLYDKFDEGIIDKAFNKISEIESLLSLNIQNSEINKINEKSGIEPVKVTKTTFDIIEKSLEYSKASKGNFDITIGPLVKLWGIGSEDARVPDDNEILDTLKLINYENIILDKENSTVFLKEENMVLDLGAIAKGYIADVISDILIDEGVSKAIIDLGGNIFALGEKNKNENWTIGIQNPFENRGAPLGTLSICNKSVVTSGVYERYLEINNTKYHHILNPKTGYPYDNNLASVTIVSSKSIDGDALSTSTFGMGLSDGLELIESLPEIEGIFVTKSKEIFISKGLKNNFKLLDKSFKIAN
;
A
#
# COMPACT_ATOMS: atom_id res chain seq x y z
N MET A 1 -34.65 -69.58 -4.64
CA MET A 1 -34.30 -68.57 -3.62
C MET A 1 -32.80 -68.28 -3.47
N LYS A 2 -31.87 -69.18 -3.82
CA LYS A 2 -30.41 -68.91 -3.70
C LYS A 2 -29.84 -67.92 -4.75
N ASN A 3 -30.40 -67.87 -5.95
CA ASN A 3 -29.89 -66.98 -7.02
C ASN A 3 -30.29 -65.50 -6.87
N LEU A 4 -31.35 -65.20 -6.10
CA LEU A 4 -31.79 -63.82 -5.86
C LEU A 4 -30.89 -63.08 -4.86
N ARG A 5 -30.23 -63.83 -3.96
CA ARG A 5 -29.36 -63.26 -2.91
C ARG A 5 -28.00 -62.80 -3.45
N HIS A 6 -27.51 -63.42 -4.52
CA HIS A 6 -26.26 -63.02 -5.18
C HIS A 6 -26.43 -61.83 -6.11
N ILE A 7 -27.61 -61.67 -6.73
CA ILE A 7 -27.94 -60.51 -7.57
C ILE A 7 -28.05 -59.24 -6.71
N CYS A 8 -28.67 -59.30 -5.53
CA CYS A 8 -28.75 -58.14 -4.63
C CYS A 8 -27.38 -57.72 -4.04
N ILE A 9 -26.46 -58.66 -3.81
CA ILE A 9 -25.11 -58.35 -3.30
C ILE A 9 -24.26 -57.70 -4.40
N PHE A 10 -24.40 -58.14 -5.65
CA PHE A 10 -23.71 -57.53 -6.79
C PHE A 10 -24.25 -56.13 -7.13
N LEU A 11 -25.56 -55.90 -6.96
CA LEU A 11 -26.17 -54.58 -7.15
C LEU A 11 -25.75 -53.57 -6.06
N CYS A 12 -25.55 -54.01 -4.81
CA CYS A 12 -25.02 -53.16 -3.73
C CYS A 12 -23.52 -52.85 -3.87
N MET A 13 -22.72 -53.72 -4.52
CA MET A 13 -21.31 -53.45 -4.80
C MET A 13 -21.11 -52.45 -5.94
N ILE A 14 -22.04 -52.37 -6.90
CA ILE A 14 -21.98 -51.38 -7.97
C ILE A 14 -22.46 -50.00 -7.48
N LEU A 15 -23.33 -49.95 -6.47
CA LEU A 15 -23.82 -48.69 -5.88
C LEU A 15 -22.84 -48.00 -4.92
N THR A 16 -21.75 -48.67 -4.52
CA THR A 16 -20.76 -48.14 -3.57
C THR A 16 -19.52 -47.55 -4.25
N PHE A 17 -19.39 -47.69 -5.58
CA PHE A 17 -18.22 -47.22 -6.34
C PHE A 17 -18.38 -45.85 -7.03
N THR A 18 -19.52 -45.16 -6.87
CA THR A 18 -19.76 -43.85 -7.52
C THR A 18 -19.80 -42.65 -6.58
N LEU A 19 -19.41 -42.81 -5.30
CA LEU A 19 -19.16 -41.69 -4.39
C LEU A 19 -17.67 -41.33 -4.32
N ASN A 20 -16.99 -41.30 -5.47
CA ASN A 20 -15.84 -40.41 -5.60
C ASN A 20 -16.39 -39.00 -5.78
N GLY A 21 -16.69 -38.35 -4.65
CA GLY A 21 -16.92 -36.91 -4.62
C GLY A 21 -15.65 -36.22 -5.12
N CYS A 22 -15.57 -36.00 -6.44
CA CYS A 22 -14.69 -35.00 -7.01
C CYS A 22 -15.10 -33.66 -6.38
N SER A 23 -14.43 -33.30 -5.30
CA SER A 23 -14.33 -31.92 -4.88
C SER A 23 -13.70 -31.18 -6.06
N ILE A 24 -14.53 -30.59 -6.92
CA ILE A 24 -14.07 -29.62 -7.89
C ILE A 24 -13.55 -28.46 -7.05
N LYS A 25 -12.22 -28.42 -6.84
CA LYS A 25 -11.55 -27.24 -6.34
C LYS A 25 -11.84 -26.15 -7.37
N LYS A 26 -12.74 -25.23 -7.04
CA LYS A 26 -12.97 -24.05 -7.84
C LYS A 26 -11.68 -23.23 -7.79
N GLU A 27 -11.16 -22.91 -8.97
CA GLU A 27 -10.00 -22.02 -9.08
C GLU A 27 -10.37 -20.64 -8.51
N PRO A 28 -9.41 -19.94 -7.87
CA PRO A 28 -9.61 -18.56 -7.43
C PRO A 28 -10.05 -17.68 -8.61
N ILE A 29 -11.01 -16.79 -8.36
CA ILE A 29 -11.40 -15.79 -9.36
C ILE A 29 -10.57 -14.53 -9.14
N ARG A 30 -10.10 -13.93 -10.23
CA ARG A 30 -9.29 -12.71 -10.21
C ARG A 30 -9.77 -11.74 -11.26
N LYS A 31 -9.94 -10.49 -10.89
CA LYS A 31 -10.08 -9.38 -11.85
C LYS A 31 -8.97 -8.37 -11.64
N SER A 32 -8.61 -7.71 -12.74
CA SER A 32 -7.59 -6.68 -12.77
C SER A 32 -8.14 -5.44 -13.46
N SER A 33 -7.83 -4.26 -12.95
CA SER A 33 -8.21 -2.97 -13.54
C SER A 33 -7.13 -1.94 -13.26
N PHE A 34 -7.17 -0.79 -13.95
CA PHE A 34 -6.22 0.30 -13.75
C PHE A 34 -6.87 1.43 -12.94
N PHE A 35 -6.29 1.73 -11.79
CA PHE A 35 -6.72 2.80 -10.88
C PHE A 35 -5.49 3.43 -10.23
N MET A 36 -5.54 4.71 -9.88
CA MET A 36 -4.47 5.42 -9.15
C MET A 36 -3.09 5.31 -9.82
N GLY A 37 -3.06 5.24 -11.16
CA GLY A 37 -1.84 5.10 -11.93
C GLY A 37 -1.15 3.74 -11.80
N THR A 38 -1.85 2.68 -11.38
CA THR A 38 -1.29 1.33 -11.25
C THR A 38 -2.31 0.24 -11.57
N ILE A 39 -1.83 -1.00 -11.74
CA ILE A 39 -2.68 -2.18 -11.88
C ILE A 39 -3.15 -2.60 -10.49
N VAL A 40 -4.46 -2.66 -10.32
CA VAL A 40 -5.13 -3.20 -9.14
C VAL A 40 -5.60 -4.62 -9.46
N ASN A 41 -5.27 -5.56 -8.57
CA ASN A 41 -5.72 -6.94 -8.63
C ASN A 41 -6.52 -7.29 -7.38
N ILE A 42 -7.70 -7.90 -7.56
CA ILE A 42 -8.45 -8.51 -6.47
C ILE A 42 -8.66 -9.97 -6.82
N THR A 43 -8.22 -10.86 -5.94
CA THR A 43 -8.36 -12.31 -6.08
C THR A 43 -9.17 -12.86 -4.93
N LEU A 44 -10.28 -13.53 -5.23
CA LEU A 44 -11.12 -14.22 -4.24
C LEU A 44 -10.83 -15.73 -4.30
N TYR A 45 -10.53 -16.30 -3.14
CA TYR A 45 -10.25 -17.73 -2.97
C TYR A 45 -11.42 -18.48 -2.35
N ASP A 46 -12.42 -17.76 -1.86
CA ASP A 46 -13.76 -18.22 -1.57
C ASP A 46 -14.78 -17.28 -2.25
N LYS A 47 -16.08 -17.57 -2.10
CA LYS A 47 -17.18 -16.72 -2.61
C LYS A 47 -16.94 -16.26 -4.06
N PHE A 48 -16.85 -17.23 -4.98
CA PHE A 48 -16.52 -17.03 -6.40
C PHE A 48 -17.63 -16.28 -7.17
N ASP A 49 -17.82 -15.00 -6.85
CA ASP A 49 -18.75 -14.06 -7.46
C ASP A 49 -17.97 -12.81 -7.90
N GLU A 50 -17.89 -12.60 -9.22
CA GLU A 50 -17.23 -11.43 -9.79
C GLU A 50 -17.93 -10.12 -9.43
N GLY A 51 -19.23 -10.13 -9.12
CA GLY A 51 -19.99 -8.95 -8.73
C GLY A 51 -19.50 -8.31 -7.44
N ILE A 52 -18.93 -9.11 -6.53
CA ILE A 52 -18.27 -8.62 -5.30
C ILE A 52 -17.03 -7.79 -5.68
N ILE A 53 -16.24 -8.28 -6.65
CA ILE A 53 -15.05 -7.57 -7.14
C ILE A 53 -15.46 -6.28 -7.88
N ASP A 54 -16.54 -6.31 -8.66
CA ASP A 54 -17.05 -5.13 -9.35
C ASP A 54 -17.53 -4.06 -8.37
N LYS A 55 -18.18 -4.46 -7.27
CA LYS A 55 -18.53 -3.54 -6.17
C LYS A 55 -17.30 -2.91 -5.54
N ALA A 56 -16.24 -3.69 -5.31
CA ALA A 56 -14.97 -3.17 -4.83
C ALA A 56 -14.35 -2.16 -5.81
N PHE A 57 -14.27 -2.48 -7.10
CA PHE A 57 -13.74 -1.57 -8.13
C PHE A 57 -14.54 -0.27 -8.25
N ASN A 58 -15.87 -0.33 -8.15
CA ASN A 58 -16.70 0.87 -8.10
C ASN A 58 -16.35 1.75 -6.89
N LYS A 59 -16.07 1.15 -5.73
CA LYS A 59 -15.65 1.91 -4.55
C LYS A 59 -14.26 2.53 -4.70
N ILE A 60 -13.32 1.82 -5.33
CA ILE A 60 -11.99 2.38 -5.67
C ILE A 60 -12.16 3.63 -6.54
N SER A 61 -12.96 3.53 -7.60
CA SER A 61 -13.24 4.65 -8.51
C SER A 61 -13.89 5.85 -7.79
N GLU A 62 -14.85 5.59 -6.90
CA GLU A 62 -15.48 6.62 -6.07
C GLU A 62 -14.43 7.35 -5.20
N ILE A 63 -13.59 6.62 -4.47
CA ILE A 63 -12.58 7.22 -3.60
C ILE A 63 -11.50 7.94 -4.42
N GLU A 64 -11.04 7.37 -5.54
CA GLU A 64 -10.07 8.01 -6.43
C GLU A 64 -10.61 9.36 -6.95
N SER A 65 -11.91 9.44 -7.26
CA SER A 65 -12.55 10.69 -7.71
C SER A 65 -12.52 11.80 -6.65
N LEU A 66 -12.39 11.46 -5.37
CA LEU A 66 -12.25 12.41 -4.26
C LEU A 66 -10.79 12.83 -4.03
N LEU A 67 -9.85 11.90 -4.20
CA LEU A 67 -8.48 12.05 -3.69
C LEU A 67 -7.43 12.37 -4.77
N SER A 68 -7.72 12.11 -6.04
CA SER A 68 -6.72 12.21 -7.11
C SER A 68 -6.41 13.66 -7.50
N LEU A 69 -5.11 13.99 -7.53
CA LEU A 69 -4.60 15.24 -8.13
C LEU A 69 -4.85 15.33 -9.63
N ASN A 70 -5.01 14.19 -10.30
CA ASN A 70 -5.21 14.14 -11.75
C ASN A 70 -6.69 14.34 -12.15
N ILE A 71 -7.60 14.45 -11.17
CA ILE A 71 -9.04 14.63 -11.41
C ILE A 71 -9.43 16.05 -11.00
N GLN A 72 -9.72 16.91 -11.98
CA GLN A 72 -9.95 18.35 -11.76
C GLN A 72 -10.96 18.67 -10.65
N ASN A 73 -12.06 17.92 -10.55
CA ASN A 73 -13.14 18.18 -9.59
C ASN A 73 -13.04 17.40 -8.27
N SER A 74 -11.88 16.80 -7.99
CA SER A 74 -11.64 16.07 -6.75
C SER A 74 -11.69 16.99 -5.53
N GLU A 75 -11.96 16.43 -4.34
CA GLU A 75 -11.96 17.23 -3.10
C GLU A 75 -10.56 17.78 -2.82
N ILE A 76 -9.51 17.01 -3.12
CA ILE A 76 -8.12 17.45 -2.98
C ILE A 76 -7.81 18.64 -3.89
N ASN A 77 -8.22 18.60 -5.17
CA ASN A 77 -8.01 19.74 -6.05
C ASN A 77 -8.80 20.99 -5.62
N LYS A 78 -10.02 20.82 -5.10
CA LYS A 78 -10.79 21.94 -4.53
C LYS A 78 -10.08 22.57 -3.32
N ILE A 79 -9.49 21.75 -2.44
CA ILE A 79 -8.69 22.26 -1.31
C ILE A 79 -7.48 23.04 -1.83
N ASN A 80 -6.76 22.47 -2.81
CA ASN A 80 -5.56 23.08 -3.39
C ASN A 80 -5.85 24.43 -4.07
N GLU A 81 -6.94 24.51 -4.85
CA GLU A 81 -7.42 25.74 -5.50
C GLU A 81 -7.84 26.84 -4.50
N LYS A 82 -8.14 26.47 -3.26
CA LYS A 82 -8.56 27.39 -2.18
C LYS A 82 -7.48 27.63 -1.13
N SER A 83 -6.25 27.15 -1.37
CA SER A 83 -5.09 27.41 -0.52
C SER A 83 -4.87 28.91 -0.31
N GLY A 84 -4.70 29.33 0.95
CA GLY A 84 -4.57 30.73 1.34
C GLY A 84 -5.85 31.59 1.21
N ILE A 85 -6.96 31.03 0.73
CA ILE A 85 -8.20 31.77 0.45
C ILE A 85 -9.29 31.46 1.50
N GLU A 86 -9.77 30.22 1.57
CA GLU A 86 -10.87 29.85 2.47
C GLU A 86 -10.90 28.33 2.78
N PRO A 87 -11.49 27.92 3.93
CA PRO A 87 -11.70 26.50 4.24
C PRO A 87 -12.66 25.83 3.25
N VAL A 88 -12.35 24.59 2.89
CA VAL A 88 -13.18 23.77 1.99
C VAL A 88 -13.86 22.67 2.77
N LYS A 89 -15.18 22.54 2.62
CA LYS A 89 -15.94 21.43 3.17
C LYS A 89 -15.68 20.15 2.37
N VAL A 90 -15.42 19.06 3.09
CA VAL A 90 -15.04 17.77 2.50
C VAL A 90 -15.90 16.64 3.05
N THR A 91 -15.89 15.51 2.37
CA THR A 91 -16.46 14.26 2.90
C THR A 91 -15.70 13.78 4.13
N LYS A 92 -16.38 12.97 4.96
CA LYS A 92 -15.75 12.29 6.10
C LYS A 92 -14.52 11.47 5.66
N THR A 93 -14.62 10.79 4.52
CA THR A 93 -13.52 10.01 3.93
C THR A 93 -12.26 10.86 3.75
N THR A 94 -12.36 11.99 3.06
CA THR A 94 -11.22 12.88 2.82
C THR A 94 -10.70 13.48 4.12
N PHE A 95 -11.60 13.89 5.02
CA PHE A 95 -11.23 14.43 6.32
C PHE A 95 -10.43 13.43 7.16
N ASP A 96 -10.92 12.19 7.30
CA ASP A 96 -10.28 11.14 8.10
C ASP A 96 -8.88 10.79 7.55
N ILE A 97 -8.72 10.74 6.22
CA ILE A 97 -7.42 10.45 5.60
C ILE A 97 -6.42 11.58 5.87
N ILE A 98 -6.85 12.84 5.77
CA ILE A 98 -5.99 14.00 6.08
C ILE A 98 -5.66 14.04 7.58
N GLU A 99 -6.64 13.81 8.46
CA GLU A 99 -6.43 13.70 9.92
C GLU A 99 -5.38 12.63 10.23
N LYS A 100 -5.52 11.44 9.63
CA LYS A 100 -4.56 10.34 9.81
C LYS A 100 -3.18 10.67 9.24
N SER A 101 -3.14 11.37 8.10
CA SER A 101 -1.89 11.82 7.49
C SER A 101 -1.11 12.76 8.43
N LEU A 102 -1.80 13.71 9.07
CA LEU A 102 -1.17 14.66 10.00
C LEU A 102 -0.59 13.96 11.24
N GLU A 103 -1.22 12.88 11.72
CA GLU A 103 -0.64 12.04 12.79
C GLU A 103 0.73 11.50 12.37
N TYR A 104 0.85 10.97 11.15
CA TYR A 104 2.11 10.44 10.63
C TYR A 104 3.12 11.52 10.28
N SER A 105 2.67 12.68 9.79
CA SER A 105 3.56 13.83 9.58
C SER A 105 4.21 14.26 10.89
N LYS A 106 3.41 14.34 11.97
CA LYS A 106 3.92 14.67 13.30
C LYS A 106 4.84 13.58 13.87
N ALA A 107 4.43 12.31 13.81
CA ALA A 107 5.21 11.19 14.34
C ALA A 107 6.58 11.06 13.63
N SER A 108 6.61 11.35 12.33
CA SER A 108 7.83 11.30 11.52
C SER A 108 8.66 12.58 11.57
N LYS A 109 8.25 13.60 12.35
CA LYS A 109 8.89 14.93 12.40
C LYS A 109 9.02 15.56 11.00
N GLY A 110 7.93 15.49 10.24
CA GLY A 110 7.81 16.00 8.89
C GLY A 110 8.66 15.25 7.86
N ASN A 111 9.09 14.00 8.10
CA ASN A 111 9.70 13.19 7.03
C ASN A 111 8.63 12.59 6.10
N PHE A 112 7.41 12.46 6.60
CA PHE A 112 6.20 12.35 5.81
C PHE A 112 5.47 13.69 5.88
N ASP A 113 5.15 14.28 4.73
CA ASP A 113 4.42 15.54 4.68
C ASP A 113 3.48 15.50 3.47
N ILE A 114 2.17 15.60 3.70
CA ILE A 114 1.18 15.57 2.64
C ILE A 114 1.05 16.90 1.89
N THR A 115 1.77 17.95 2.29
CA THR A 115 1.88 19.22 1.53
C THR A 115 3.01 19.17 0.49
N ILE A 116 3.62 18.01 0.26
CA ILE A 116 4.73 17.77 -0.69
C ILE A 116 4.35 17.98 -2.17
N GLY A 117 3.06 18.16 -2.47
CA GLY A 117 2.53 18.26 -3.84
C GLY A 117 3.27 19.25 -4.76
N PRO A 118 3.67 20.46 -4.33
CA PRO A 118 4.41 21.40 -5.17
C PRO A 118 5.75 20.80 -5.64
N LEU A 119 6.44 20.05 -4.78
CA LEU A 119 7.72 19.42 -5.10
C LEU A 119 7.55 18.18 -5.97
N VAL A 120 6.51 17.38 -5.74
CA VAL A 120 6.15 16.24 -6.62
C VAL A 120 5.93 16.76 -8.05
N LYS A 121 5.18 17.84 -8.20
CA LYS A 121 4.95 18.49 -9.49
C LYS A 121 6.22 19.08 -10.10
N LEU A 122 7.06 19.73 -9.28
CA LEU A 122 8.31 20.35 -9.74
C LEU A 122 9.27 19.32 -10.36
N TRP A 123 9.43 18.17 -9.68
CA TRP A 123 10.30 17.08 -10.14
C TRP A 123 9.68 16.28 -11.30
N GLY A 124 8.36 16.05 -11.28
CA GLY A 124 7.67 15.29 -12.32
C GLY A 124 8.14 13.83 -12.45
N ILE A 125 8.79 13.24 -11.44
CA ILE A 125 9.36 11.88 -11.56
C ILE A 125 8.26 10.86 -11.88
N GLY A 126 8.41 10.18 -13.01
CA GLY A 126 7.45 9.21 -13.52
C GLY A 126 6.48 9.77 -14.58
N SER A 127 6.62 11.03 -14.98
CA SER A 127 5.96 11.62 -16.15
C SER A 127 6.96 11.93 -17.28
N GLU A 128 6.45 12.35 -18.44
CA GLU A 128 7.26 12.81 -19.57
C GLU A 128 7.99 14.14 -19.27
N ASP A 129 7.52 14.90 -18.29
CA ASP A 129 8.08 16.21 -17.87
C ASP A 129 9.14 16.07 -16.77
N ALA A 130 9.54 14.84 -16.43
CA ALA A 130 10.51 14.58 -15.38
C ALA A 130 11.84 15.30 -15.62
N ARG A 131 12.30 16.08 -14.64
CA ARG A 131 13.56 16.82 -14.71
C ARG A 131 14.21 16.96 -13.34
N VAL A 132 15.49 17.33 -13.34
CA VAL A 132 16.18 17.81 -12.13
C VAL A 132 15.92 19.32 -12.05
N PRO A 133 15.19 19.82 -11.05
CA PRO A 133 14.97 21.25 -10.87
C PRO A 133 16.24 21.97 -10.41
N ASP A 134 16.33 23.27 -10.65
CA ASP A 134 17.43 24.06 -10.11
C ASP A 134 17.21 24.39 -8.62
N ASP A 135 18.31 24.75 -7.93
CA ASP A 135 18.28 25.00 -6.49
C ASP A 135 17.33 26.13 -6.10
N ASN A 136 17.16 27.17 -6.93
CA ASN A 136 16.26 28.28 -6.60
C ASN A 136 14.80 27.84 -6.69
N GLU A 137 14.44 27.08 -7.73
CA GLU A 137 13.10 26.49 -7.85
C GLU A 137 12.77 25.61 -6.64
N ILE A 138 13.73 24.80 -6.18
CA ILE A 138 13.58 23.97 -4.99
C ILE A 138 13.38 24.82 -3.74
N LEU A 139 14.24 25.81 -3.51
CA LEU A 139 14.15 26.69 -2.34
C LEU A 139 12.85 27.48 -2.27
N ASP A 140 12.34 27.93 -3.42
CA ASP A 140 11.04 28.60 -3.50
C ASP A 140 9.89 27.63 -3.23
N THR A 141 9.98 26.41 -3.76
CA THR A 141 8.96 25.37 -3.57
C THR A 141 8.90 24.88 -2.12
N LEU A 142 10.04 24.78 -1.43
CA LEU A 142 10.12 24.35 -0.03
C LEU A 142 9.35 25.28 0.93
N LYS A 143 9.15 26.55 0.57
CA LYS A 143 8.35 27.50 1.38
C LYS A 143 6.87 27.10 1.45
N LEU A 144 6.40 26.29 0.51
CA LEU A 144 5.02 25.82 0.40
C LEU A 144 4.78 24.49 1.13
N ILE A 145 5.83 23.89 1.71
CA ILE A 145 5.77 22.56 2.33
C ILE A 145 5.86 22.72 3.83
N ASN A 146 4.71 22.54 4.49
CA ASN A 146 4.59 22.51 5.93
C ASN A 146 3.23 21.93 6.34
N TYR A 147 3.18 20.68 6.77
CA TYR A 147 1.94 20.06 7.25
C TYR A 147 1.26 20.82 8.41
N GLU A 148 2.00 21.61 9.20
CA GLU A 148 1.44 22.41 10.32
C GLU A 148 0.61 23.61 9.83
N ASN A 149 0.65 23.89 8.53
CA ASN A 149 -0.19 24.88 7.87
C ASN A 149 -1.52 24.30 7.38
N ILE A 150 -1.79 23.02 7.65
CA ILE A 150 -3.12 22.42 7.45
C ILE A 150 -3.96 22.64 8.70
N ILE A 151 -5.13 23.26 8.54
CA ILE A 151 -6.13 23.43 9.60
C ILE A 151 -7.31 22.50 9.32
N LEU A 152 -7.65 21.70 10.32
CA LEU A 152 -8.82 20.83 10.31
C LEU A 152 -9.88 21.34 11.28
N ASP A 153 -11.11 21.48 10.79
CA ASP A 153 -12.29 21.72 11.61
C ASP A 153 -13.17 20.48 11.57
N LYS A 154 -13.16 19.71 12.66
CA LYS A 154 -13.89 18.44 12.78
C LYS A 154 -15.40 18.65 12.87
N GLU A 155 -15.85 19.73 13.48
CA GLU A 155 -17.28 20.01 13.66
C GLU A 155 -17.94 20.35 12.33
N ASN A 156 -17.25 21.15 11.51
CA ASN A 156 -17.76 21.56 10.20
C ASN A 156 -17.29 20.67 9.03
N SER A 157 -16.38 19.72 9.30
CA SER A 157 -15.71 18.87 8.30
C SER A 157 -15.06 19.71 7.19
N THR A 158 -14.25 20.69 7.58
CA THR A 158 -13.53 21.56 6.65
C THR A 158 -12.01 21.42 6.79
N VAL A 159 -11.32 21.63 5.66
CA VAL A 159 -9.87 21.61 5.54
C VAL A 159 -9.43 22.95 4.96
N PHE A 160 -8.40 23.57 5.55
CA PHE A 160 -7.83 24.82 5.06
C PHE A 160 -6.31 24.74 5.02
N LEU A 161 -5.71 25.18 3.91
CA LEU A 161 -4.26 25.37 3.78
C LEU A 161 -3.96 26.85 3.98
N LYS A 162 -3.16 27.20 5.00
CA LYS A 162 -2.95 28.60 5.41
C LYS A 162 -2.29 29.48 4.34
N GLU A 163 -1.37 28.92 3.56
CA GLU A 163 -0.58 29.69 2.60
C GLU A 163 -1.09 29.47 1.17
N GLU A 164 -1.03 30.52 0.36
CA GLU A 164 -1.36 30.45 -1.07
C GLU A 164 -0.38 29.52 -1.80
N ASN A 165 -0.87 28.75 -2.77
CA ASN A 165 -0.12 27.80 -3.59
C ASN A 165 0.39 26.54 -2.86
N MET A 166 -0.04 26.29 -1.61
CA MET A 166 0.13 24.96 -1.01
C MET A 166 -0.68 23.92 -1.79
N VAL A 167 -0.13 22.72 -1.93
CA VAL A 167 -0.78 21.60 -2.64
C VAL A 167 -0.68 20.34 -1.79
N LEU A 168 -1.83 19.76 -1.47
CA LEU A 168 -1.93 18.45 -0.85
C LEU A 168 -1.68 17.34 -1.87
N ASP A 169 -0.91 16.33 -1.48
CA ASP A 169 -0.72 15.07 -2.18
C ASP A 169 -0.86 13.91 -1.18
N LEU A 170 -1.80 13.00 -1.46
CA LEU A 170 -2.10 11.83 -0.63
C LEU A 170 -1.57 10.51 -1.22
N GLY A 171 -0.68 10.57 -2.20
CA GLY A 171 -0.16 9.39 -2.92
C GLY A 171 0.53 8.35 -2.02
N ALA A 172 1.06 8.78 -0.88
CA ALA A 172 1.76 7.96 0.10
C ALA A 172 0.87 7.39 1.23
N ILE A 173 -0.46 7.57 1.15
CA ILE A 173 -1.40 7.04 2.16
C ILE A 173 -2.72 6.54 1.56
N ALA A 174 -3.13 7.07 0.40
CA ALA A 174 -4.44 6.80 -0.21
C ALA A 174 -4.64 5.32 -0.59
N LYS A 175 -3.60 4.64 -1.09
CA LYS A 175 -3.71 3.22 -1.47
C LYS A 175 -3.92 2.36 -0.22
N GLY A 176 -3.22 2.68 0.86
CA GLY A 176 -3.43 2.04 2.14
C GLY A 176 -4.87 2.16 2.63
N TYR A 177 -5.45 3.36 2.62
CA TYR A 177 -6.86 3.55 2.98
C TYR A 177 -7.81 2.76 2.08
N ILE A 178 -7.60 2.80 0.77
CA ILE A 178 -8.45 2.08 -0.19
C ILE A 178 -8.37 0.58 0.04
N ALA A 179 -7.19 0.02 0.30
CA ALA A 179 -7.04 -1.40 0.61
C ALA A 179 -7.84 -1.81 1.86
N ASP A 180 -7.86 -0.96 2.90
CA ASP A 180 -8.68 -1.19 4.10
C ASP A 180 -10.18 -1.19 3.77
N VAL A 181 -10.66 -0.19 3.02
CA VAL A 181 -12.08 -0.10 2.61
C VAL A 181 -12.48 -1.30 1.75
N ILE A 182 -11.63 -1.73 0.83
CA ILE A 182 -11.92 -2.90 0.00
C ILE A 182 -11.95 -4.17 0.85
N SER A 183 -11.01 -4.34 1.79
CA SER A 183 -11.04 -5.47 2.72
C SER A 183 -12.35 -5.52 3.50
N ASP A 184 -12.80 -4.37 4.03
CA ASP A 184 -14.06 -4.29 4.78
C ASP A 184 -15.27 -4.64 3.89
N ILE A 185 -15.32 -4.16 2.64
CA ILE A 185 -16.37 -4.53 1.67
C ILE A 185 -16.37 -6.04 1.40
N LEU A 186 -15.20 -6.66 1.19
CA LEU A 186 -15.11 -8.09 0.95
C LEU A 186 -15.64 -8.88 2.15
N ILE A 187 -15.26 -8.48 3.37
CA ILE A 187 -15.74 -9.09 4.62
C ILE A 187 -17.27 -8.98 4.73
N ASP A 188 -17.83 -7.81 4.44
CA ASP A 188 -19.28 -7.57 4.50
C ASP A 188 -20.07 -8.40 3.47
N GLU A 189 -19.47 -8.68 2.31
CA GLU A 189 -20.01 -9.61 1.30
C GLU A 189 -19.78 -11.10 1.67
N GLY A 190 -19.19 -11.36 2.84
CA GLY A 190 -18.95 -12.69 3.38
C GLY A 190 -17.76 -13.42 2.76
N VAL A 191 -16.85 -12.70 2.10
CA VAL A 191 -15.54 -13.21 1.67
C VAL A 191 -14.66 -13.36 2.90
N SER A 192 -14.04 -14.52 3.05
CA SER A 192 -13.09 -14.79 4.15
C SER A 192 -11.66 -14.99 3.69
N LYS A 193 -11.42 -15.13 2.36
CA LYS A 193 -10.11 -15.42 1.80
C LYS A 193 -9.86 -14.64 0.51
N ALA A 194 -9.03 -13.62 0.58
CA ALA A 194 -8.72 -12.79 -0.57
C ALA A 194 -7.31 -12.23 -0.54
N ILE A 195 -6.81 -11.87 -1.72
CA ILE A 195 -5.63 -11.02 -1.89
C ILE A 195 -6.07 -9.77 -2.64
N ILE A 196 -5.87 -8.62 -2.01
CA ILE A 196 -6.03 -7.29 -2.60
C ILE A 196 -4.62 -6.77 -2.87
N ASP A 197 -4.32 -6.40 -4.10
CA ASP A 197 -3.02 -5.87 -4.51
C ASP A 197 -3.24 -4.58 -5.29
N LEU A 198 -2.93 -3.44 -4.65
CA LEU A 198 -3.03 -2.11 -5.23
C LEU A 198 -1.65 -1.64 -5.70
N GLY A 199 -1.10 -2.33 -6.69
CA GLY A 199 0.19 -1.99 -7.28
C GLY A 199 1.41 -2.30 -6.41
N GLY A 200 1.34 -3.33 -5.57
CA GLY A 200 2.37 -3.71 -4.59
C GLY A 200 1.99 -3.40 -3.14
N ASN A 201 0.95 -2.60 -2.92
CA ASN A 201 0.31 -2.48 -1.60
C ASN A 201 -0.64 -3.67 -1.43
N ILE A 202 -0.22 -4.69 -0.68
CA ILE A 202 -0.93 -5.96 -0.58
C ILE A 202 -1.71 -6.03 0.74
N PHE A 203 -2.97 -6.45 0.70
CA PHE A 203 -3.73 -6.91 1.87
C PHE A 203 -4.09 -8.38 1.70
N ALA A 204 -3.71 -9.20 2.69
CA ALA A 204 -3.94 -10.63 2.70
C ALA A 204 -5.04 -10.99 3.70
N LEU A 205 -6.26 -11.15 3.21
CA LEU A 205 -7.44 -11.46 4.00
C LEU A 205 -7.53 -12.96 4.31
N GLY A 206 -7.70 -13.28 5.58
CA GLY A 206 -7.84 -14.64 6.11
C GLY A 206 -6.60 -15.52 5.93
N GLU A 207 -6.82 -16.83 6.03
CA GLU A 207 -5.82 -17.86 5.76
C GLU A 207 -6.02 -18.46 4.36
N LYS A 208 -4.93 -18.79 3.67
CA LYS A 208 -4.96 -19.44 2.36
C LYS A 208 -5.67 -20.79 2.44
N ASN A 209 -5.18 -21.68 3.32
CA ASN A 209 -5.84 -22.93 3.70
C ASN A 209 -5.96 -23.00 5.22
N LYS A 210 -6.72 -23.97 5.74
CA LYS A 210 -6.85 -24.14 7.20
C LYS A 210 -5.46 -24.34 7.81
N ASN A 211 -5.08 -23.45 8.74
CA ASN A 211 -3.76 -23.40 9.37
C ASN A 211 -2.59 -23.11 8.39
N GLU A 212 -2.86 -22.52 7.22
CA GLU A 212 -1.84 -22.11 6.25
C GLU A 212 -2.01 -20.63 5.89
N ASN A 213 -1.08 -19.81 6.35
CA ASN A 213 -0.99 -18.39 6.04
C ASN A 213 -0.66 -18.13 4.56
N TRP A 214 -0.94 -16.91 4.10
CA TRP A 214 -0.48 -16.42 2.81
C TRP A 214 1.03 -16.29 2.78
N THR A 215 1.64 -16.59 1.64
CA THR A 215 3.07 -16.34 1.39
C THR A 215 3.19 -15.14 0.45
N ILE A 216 3.65 -14.01 0.98
CA ILE A 216 3.81 -12.76 0.25
C ILE A 216 5.29 -12.55 -0.09
N GLY A 217 5.59 -12.30 -1.37
CA GLY A 217 6.94 -12.00 -1.80
C GLY A 217 7.34 -10.57 -1.44
N ILE A 218 8.57 -10.40 -0.94
CA ILE A 218 9.22 -9.10 -0.77
C ILE A 218 10.16 -8.92 -1.96
N GLN A 219 9.97 -7.85 -2.73
CA GLN A 219 10.75 -7.58 -3.94
C GLN A 219 12.24 -7.33 -3.60
N ASN A 220 13.14 -7.85 -4.44
CA ASN A 220 14.54 -7.44 -4.41
C ASN A 220 14.67 -6.05 -5.09
N PRO A 221 15.15 -5.02 -4.37
CA PRO A 221 15.22 -3.66 -4.89
C PRO A 221 16.25 -3.44 -6.01
N PHE A 222 17.11 -4.42 -6.29
CA PHE A 222 18.14 -4.34 -7.34
C PHE A 222 17.85 -5.23 -8.55
N GLU A 223 16.72 -5.95 -8.54
CA GLU A 223 16.32 -6.86 -9.61
C GLU A 223 15.03 -6.38 -10.26
N ASN A 224 14.72 -6.94 -11.44
CA ASN A 224 13.46 -6.67 -12.12
C ASN A 224 12.25 -7.10 -11.25
N ARG A 225 11.12 -6.42 -11.46
CA ARG A 225 9.86 -6.71 -10.76
C ARG A 225 9.49 -8.20 -10.91
N GLY A 226 9.18 -8.85 -9.80
CA GLY A 226 8.85 -10.27 -9.72
C GLY A 226 9.99 -11.16 -9.19
N ALA A 227 11.20 -10.63 -9.00
CA ALA A 227 12.29 -11.33 -8.33
C ALA A 227 12.24 -11.11 -6.80
N PRO A 228 11.87 -12.11 -5.98
CA PRO A 228 11.74 -11.91 -4.54
C PRO A 228 13.10 -11.95 -3.84
N LEU A 229 13.35 -10.95 -2.99
CA LEU A 229 14.37 -10.97 -1.94
C LEU A 229 14.07 -12.07 -0.92
N GLY A 230 12.82 -12.13 -0.48
CA GLY A 230 12.36 -13.02 0.57
C GLY A 230 10.85 -13.18 0.53
N THR A 231 10.31 -13.92 1.49
CA THR A 231 8.86 -14.12 1.64
C THR A 231 8.42 -13.92 3.07
N LEU A 232 7.22 -13.39 3.25
CA LEU A 232 6.52 -13.28 4.51
C LEU A 232 5.36 -14.27 4.59
N SER A 233 5.20 -14.93 5.73
CA SER A 233 4.03 -15.74 6.05
C SER A 233 3.04 -14.93 6.91
N ILE A 234 1.89 -14.55 6.35
CA ILE A 234 0.93 -13.63 7.00
C ILE A 234 -0.54 -14.05 6.85
N CYS A 235 -1.39 -13.54 7.74
CA CYS A 235 -2.84 -13.71 7.74
C CYS A 235 -3.47 -12.45 8.33
N ASN A 236 -4.53 -11.91 7.68
CA ASN A 236 -5.21 -10.67 8.08
C ASN A 236 -4.26 -9.49 8.32
N LYS A 237 -3.31 -9.29 7.40
CA LYS A 237 -2.32 -8.21 7.47
C LYS A 237 -2.11 -7.58 6.09
N SER A 238 -1.75 -6.31 6.11
CA SER A 238 -1.22 -5.56 4.98
C SER A 238 0.30 -5.68 4.91
N VAL A 239 0.85 -5.60 3.71
CA VAL A 239 2.29 -5.51 3.40
C VAL A 239 2.47 -4.41 2.37
N VAL A 240 3.08 -3.31 2.77
CA VAL A 240 3.28 -2.13 1.91
C VAL A 240 4.75 -1.79 1.84
N THR A 241 5.26 -1.53 0.64
CA THR A 241 6.69 -1.27 0.43
C THR A 241 6.91 0.06 -0.27
N SER A 242 7.78 0.89 0.31
CA SER A 242 8.37 2.07 -0.34
C SER A 242 9.79 1.74 -0.78
N GLY A 243 10.14 1.99 -2.04
CA GLY A 243 11.43 1.62 -2.59
C GLY A 243 11.92 2.55 -3.70
N VAL A 244 13.25 2.65 -3.83
CA VAL A 244 13.91 3.59 -4.77
C VAL A 244 13.81 3.17 -6.24
N TYR A 245 13.36 1.95 -6.51
CA TYR A 245 13.34 1.31 -7.83
C TYR A 245 11.98 1.40 -8.54
N GLU A 246 10.93 1.86 -7.86
CA GLU A 246 9.57 1.90 -8.45
C GLU A 246 9.43 2.99 -9.52
N ARG A 247 9.92 4.21 -9.22
CA ARG A 247 9.92 5.36 -10.14
C ARG A 247 11.17 6.19 -9.90
N TYR A 248 11.93 6.44 -10.96
CA TYR A 248 13.15 7.25 -10.92
C TYR A 248 13.39 7.97 -12.24
N LEU A 249 14.09 9.10 -12.16
CA LEU A 249 14.69 9.83 -13.26
C LEU A 249 16.20 9.53 -13.27
N GLU A 250 16.78 9.29 -14.44
CA GLU A 250 18.22 9.08 -14.58
C GLU A 250 18.84 10.16 -15.47
N ILE A 251 19.73 10.98 -14.91
CA ILE A 251 20.41 12.07 -15.60
C ILE A 251 21.90 11.99 -15.24
N ASN A 252 22.78 12.00 -16.23
CA ASN A 252 24.24 11.96 -16.05
C ASN A 252 24.71 10.82 -15.12
N ASN A 253 24.12 9.62 -15.26
CA ASN A 253 24.34 8.44 -14.41
C ASN A 253 23.93 8.58 -12.94
N THR A 254 23.23 9.65 -12.57
CA THR A 254 22.63 9.83 -11.24
C THR A 254 21.16 9.46 -11.30
N LYS A 255 20.72 8.61 -10.37
CA LYS A 255 19.31 8.21 -10.23
C LYS A 255 18.61 9.02 -9.13
N TYR A 256 17.53 9.67 -9.49
CA TYR A 256 16.65 10.46 -8.63
C TYR A 256 15.32 9.73 -8.47
N HIS A 257 15.04 9.15 -7.31
CA HIS A 257 13.80 8.41 -7.06
C HIS A 257 12.67 9.32 -6.57
N HIS A 258 11.43 8.87 -6.76
CA HIS A 258 10.23 9.65 -6.42
C HIS A 258 9.97 9.90 -4.91
N ILE A 259 10.68 9.23 -4.01
CA ILE A 259 10.52 9.46 -2.55
C ILE A 259 11.30 10.73 -2.17
N LEU A 260 10.61 11.86 -2.15
CA LEU A 260 11.18 13.20 -1.96
C LEU A 260 11.27 13.57 -0.48
N ASN A 261 12.34 14.28 -0.13
CA ASN A 261 12.58 14.79 1.21
C ASN A 261 11.99 16.21 1.33
N PRO A 262 10.94 16.42 2.15
CA PRO A 262 10.27 17.71 2.31
C PRO A 262 11.16 18.80 2.94
N LYS A 263 12.33 18.45 3.48
CA LYS A 263 13.27 19.40 4.09
C LYS A 263 14.35 19.90 3.13
N THR A 264 14.74 19.05 2.17
CA THR A 264 15.83 19.37 1.23
C THR A 264 15.33 19.65 -0.18
N GLY A 265 14.15 19.16 -0.52
CA GLY A 265 13.59 19.27 -1.86
C GLY A 265 14.14 18.24 -2.85
N TYR A 266 15.06 17.38 -2.43
CA TYR A 266 15.65 16.32 -3.25
C TYR A 266 15.09 14.95 -2.85
N PRO A 267 15.21 13.91 -3.69
CA PRO A 267 15.04 12.53 -3.25
C PRO A 267 15.85 12.25 -1.97
N TYR A 268 15.31 11.45 -1.05
CA TYR A 268 16.04 11.05 0.16
C TYR A 268 17.38 10.37 -0.19
N ASP A 269 18.48 10.94 0.27
CA ASP A 269 19.80 10.32 0.15
C ASP A 269 20.22 9.65 1.47
N ASN A 270 19.83 8.37 1.63
CA ASN A 270 20.23 7.53 2.76
C ASN A 270 20.65 6.13 2.31
N ASN A 271 21.04 5.25 3.25
CA ASN A 271 21.49 3.89 2.93
C ASN A 271 20.33 2.89 2.67
N LEU A 272 19.07 3.33 2.64
CA LEU A 272 17.93 2.43 2.39
C LEU A 272 17.68 2.29 0.87
N ALA A 273 17.35 1.07 0.46
CA ALA A 273 16.89 0.73 -0.88
C ALA A 273 15.37 0.47 -0.89
N SER A 274 14.85 -0.11 0.19
CA SER A 274 13.41 -0.21 0.44
C SER A 274 13.08 -0.35 1.93
N VAL A 275 11.84 -0.01 2.25
CA VAL A 275 11.21 -0.28 3.54
C VAL A 275 9.85 -0.92 3.31
N THR A 276 9.64 -2.09 3.88
CA THR A 276 8.36 -2.79 3.90
C THR A 276 7.76 -2.74 5.29
N ILE A 277 6.50 -2.32 5.40
CA ILE A 277 5.74 -2.33 6.65
C ILE A 277 4.67 -3.41 6.59
N VAL A 278 4.52 -4.16 7.68
CA VAL A 278 3.46 -5.14 7.90
C VAL A 278 2.55 -4.62 9.01
N SER A 279 1.25 -4.51 8.74
CA SER A 279 0.30 -3.87 9.66
C SER A 279 -1.09 -4.49 9.58
N SER A 280 -1.92 -4.30 10.61
CA SER A 280 -3.33 -4.74 10.57
C SER A 280 -4.19 -3.86 9.67
N LYS A 281 -3.87 -2.56 9.58
CA LYS A 281 -4.51 -1.59 8.70
C LYS A 281 -3.52 -1.10 7.67
N SER A 282 -3.88 -1.17 6.41
CA SER A 282 -3.02 -0.83 5.28
C SER A 282 -2.75 0.66 5.18
N ILE A 283 -3.64 1.53 5.66
CA ILE A 283 -3.37 2.98 5.75
C ILE A 283 -2.12 3.27 6.58
N ASP A 284 -1.93 2.52 7.68
CA ASP A 284 -0.76 2.66 8.53
C ASP A 284 0.50 2.20 7.80
N GLY A 285 0.42 1.09 7.06
CA GLY A 285 1.53 0.55 6.29
C GLY A 285 2.01 1.48 5.17
N ASP A 286 1.08 2.07 4.41
CA ASP A 286 1.42 3.00 3.30
C ASP A 286 2.13 4.24 3.85
N ALA A 287 1.56 4.89 4.86
CA ALA A 287 2.14 6.09 5.48
C ALA A 287 3.47 5.81 6.19
N LEU A 288 3.55 4.74 6.98
CA LEU A 288 4.76 4.39 7.73
C LEU A 288 5.90 3.94 6.82
N SER A 289 5.61 3.29 5.68
CA SER A 289 6.66 2.87 4.74
C SER A 289 7.42 4.08 4.19
N THR A 290 6.71 5.17 3.87
CA THR A 290 7.32 6.43 3.42
C THR A 290 7.96 7.18 4.58
N SER A 291 7.25 7.29 5.71
CA SER A 291 7.73 7.99 6.92
C SER A 291 9.08 7.45 7.40
N THR A 292 9.17 6.12 7.57
CA THR A 292 10.36 5.45 8.09
C THR A 292 11.47 5.33 7.05
N PHE A 293 11.15 5.29 5.75
CA PHE A 293 12.14 5.49 4.70
C PHE A 293 12.83 6.84 4.86
N GLY A 294 12.06 7.92 5.07
CA GLY A 294 12.60 9.26 5.26
C GLY A 294 13.38 9.46 6.56
N MET A 295 12.94 8.82 7.65
CA MET A 295 13.64 8.82 8.94
C MET A 295 14.98 8.06 8.89
N GLY A 296 15.14 7.12 7.96
CA GLY A 296 16.32 6.27 7.87
C GLY A 296 16.26 5.06 8.80
N LEU A 297 17.29 4.21 8.72
CA LEU A 297 17.28 2.88 9.34
C LEU A 297 17.11 2.89 10.86
N SER A 298 17.91 3.69 11.58
CA SER A 298 17.92 3.66 13.05
C SER A 298 16.60 4.18 13.62
N ASP A 299 16.27 5.43 13.32
CA ASP A 299 15.07 6.10 13.82
C ASP A 299 13.79 5.43 13.29
N GLY A 300 13.81 4.97 12.04
CA GLY A 300 12.70 4.25 11.43
C GLY A 300 12.43 2.91 12.13
N LEU A 301 13.45 2.10 12.38
CA LEU A 301 13.29 0.82 13.09
C LEU A 301 12.88 1.03 14.55
N GLU A 302 13.43 2.05 15.23
CA GLU A 302 13.03 2.42 16.59
C GLU A 302 11.54 2.81 16.65
N LEU A 303 11.06 3.62 15.70
CA LEU A 303 9.65 3.97 15.62
C LEU A 303 8.78 2.71 15.43
N ILE A 304 9.14 1.82 14.49
CA ILE A 304 8.37 0.59 14.24
C ILE A 304 8.32 -0.30 15.49
N GLU A 305 9.44 -0.49 16.18
CA GLU A 305 9.49 -1.29 17.42
C GLU A 305 8.69 -0.67 18.58
N SER A 306 8.39 0.63 18.52
CA SER A 306 7.56 1.32 19.52
C SER A 306 6.05 1.18 19.28
N LEU A 307 5.64 0.80 18.06
CA LEU A 307 4.24 0.74 17.66
C LEU A 307 3.69 -0.69 17.80
N PRO A 308 2.57 -0.89 18.50
CA PRO A 308 1.99 -2.22 18.64
C PRO A 308 1.44 -2.72 17.29
N GLU A 309 1.59 -4.02 17.03
CA GLU A 309 1.02 -4.69 15.84
C GLU A 309 1.54 -4.19 14.48
N ILE A 310 2.62 -3.39 14.49
CA ILE A 310 3.33 -2.91 13.31
C ILE A 310 4.71 -3.55 13.28
N GLU A 311 5.10 -4.04 12.12
CA GLU A 311 6.40 -4.65 11.91
C GLU A 311 7.04 -4.11 10.63
N GLY A 312 8.36 -4.23 10.50
CA GLY A 312 9.12 -3.61 9.42
C GLY A 312 10.29 -4.46 8.92
N ILE A 313 10.57 -4.34 7.62
CA ILE A 313 11.75 -4.88 6.95
C ILE A 313 12.44 -3.71 6.25
N PHE A 314 13.67 -3.43 6.64
CA PHE A 314 14.50 -2.37 6.06
C PHE A 314 15.62 -3.02 5.26
N VAL A 315 15.66 -2.74 3.96
CA VAL A 315 16.68 -3.27 3.05
C VAL A 315 17.61 -2.14 2.67
N THR A 316 18.91 -2.34 2.85
CA THR A 316 19.93 -1.33 2.60
C THR A 316 20.56 -1.45 1.20
N LYS A 317 21.17 -0.37 0.72
CA LYS A 317 21.99 -0.32 -0.51
C LYS A 317 23.19 -1.27 -0.42
N SER A 318 23.69 -1.55 0.79
CA SER A 318 24.75 -2.53 1.09
C SER A 318 24.28 -3.98 1.19
N LYS A 319 23.03 -4.30 0.79
CA LYS A 319 22.43 -5.65 0.83
C LYS A 319 22.32 -6.26 2.25
N GLU A 320 22.20 -5.41 3.26
CA GLU A 320 21.85 -5.81 4.62
C GLU A 320 20.34 -5.63 4.84
N ILE A 321 19.74 -6.56 5.57
CA ILE A 321 18.31 -6.56 5.91
C ILE A 321 18.19 -6.45 7.43
N PHE A 322 17.39 -5.50 7.88
CA PHE A 322 17.02 -5.35 9.28
C PHE A 322 15.53 -5.61 9.42
N ILE A 323 15.15 -6.50 10.33
CA ILE A 323 13.75 -6.85 10.57
C ILE A 323 13.38 -6.53 12.01
N SER A 324 12.16 -6.06 12.21
CA SER A 324 11.61 -5.94 13.56
C SER A 324 11.40 -7.31 14.20
N LYS A 325 11.36 -7.35 15.54
CA LYS A 325 11.38 -8.60 16.32
C LYS A 325 10.23 -9.54 15.98
N GLY A 326 9.04 -9.04 15.69
CA GLY A 326 7.87 -9.88 15.41
C GLY A 326 7.94 -10.62 14.08
N LEU A 327 8.82 -10.20 13.15
CA LEU A 327 8.98 -10.88 11.85
C LEU A 327 10.03 -11.99 11.84
N LYS A 328 10.81 -12.18 12.91
CA LYS A 328 11.92 -13.16 12.92
C LYS A 328 11.50 -14.58 12.55
N ASN A 329 10.27 -14.98 12.88
CA ASN A 329 9.74 -16.30 12.57
C ASN A 329 8.88 -16.33 11.30
N ASN A 330 8.55 -15.17 10.73
CA ASN A 330 7.61 -15.03 9.62
C ASN A 330 8.30 -14.62 8.31
N PHE A 331 9.50 -14.04 8.38
CA PHE A 331 10.31 -13.69 7.23
C PHE A 331 11.30 -14.80 6.87
N LYS A 332 11.32 -15.18 5.60
CA LYS A 332 12.26 -16.13 5.02
C LYS A 332 13.05 -15.45 3.91
N LEU A 333 14.36 -15.33 4.10
CA LEU A 333 15.27 -14.88 3.06
C LEU A 333 15.41 -15.93 1.96
N LEU A 334 15.29 -15.52 0.70
CA LEU A 334 15.46 -16.38 -0.48
C LEU A 334 16.74 -16.04 -1.24
N ASP A 335 17.02 -14.75 -1.43
CA ASP A 335 18.23 -14.27 -2.11
C ASP A 335 19.41 -14.24 -1.13
N LYS A 336 20.35 -15.17 -1.33
CA LYS A 336 21.54 -15.34 -0.48
C LYS A 336 22.63 -14.27 -0.73
N SER A 337 22.44 -13.37 -1.69
CA SER A 337 23.32 -12.21 -1.86
C SER A 337 23.10 -11.12 -0.81
N PHE A 338 22.05 -11.26 0.00
CA PHE A 338 21.76 -10.42 1.16
C PHE A 338 22.02 -11.15 2.46
N LYS A 339 22.12 -10.40 3.57
CA LYS A 339 22.20 -10.95 4.93
C LYS A 339 21.25 -10.22 5.87
N ILE A 340 20.62 -10.98 6.77
CA ILE A 340 19.90 -10.41 7.92
C ILE A 340 20.94 -9.97 8.95
N ALA A 341 20.83 -8.73 9.43
CA ALA A 341 21.85 -8.08 10.25
C ALA A 341 21.47 -7.95 11.74
N ASN A 342 20.26 -8.35 12.16
CA ASN A 342 19.76 -8.21 13.54
C ASN A 342 18.83 -9.34 14.04
#